data_AF-A0A0K8WIU7-F1
#
_entry.id   AF-A0A0K8WIU7-F1
#
_cell.length_a   1.000
_cell.length_b   1.000
_cell.length_c   1.000
_cell.angle_alpha   90.00
_cell.angle_beta   90.00
_cell.angle_gamma   90.00
#
_symmetry.space_group_name_H-M   'P 1'
#
loop_
_entity.id
_entity.type
_entity.pdbx_description
1 polymer ?
#
loop_
_entity_poly.entity_id
_entity_poly.type
_entity_poly.pdbx_seq_one_letter_code
_entity_poly.pdbx_strand_id
1 'polypeptide(L)'
;MQFLAEQSFIYNAYTKEMQKIKGGPFLKKMFAEMLEKRNGKLSPGNRKLFVYAAHDWTVGNIMASLNLWEGQMLRFAVTLIFELHQNQQTGEYYIEVRSCLHTWT
;
A
#
# COMPACT_ATOMS: atom_id res chain seq x y z
N MET A 1 17.44 -11.14 -18.69
CA MET A 1 16.47 -10.01 -18.77
C MET A 1 15.71 -9.78 -17.47
N GLN A 2 15.29 -10.81 -16.74
CA GLN A 2 14.55 -10.65 -15.47
C GLN A 2 15.27 -9.76 -14.45
N PHE A 3 16.56 -10.00 -14.20
CA PHE A 3 17.35 -9.16 -13.30
C PHE A 3 17.28 -7.67 -13.65
N LEU A 4 17.45 -7.30 -14.92
CA LEU A 4 17.36 -5.90 -15.36
C LEU A 4 15.95 -5.32 -15.16
N ALA A 5 14.91 -6.13 -15.36
CA ALA A 5 13.53 -5.72 -15.09
C ALA A 5 13.31 -5.46 -13.60
N GLU A 6 13.79 -6.33 -12.71
CA GLU A 6 13.73 -6.14 -11.25
C GLU A 6 14.46 -4.85 -10.83
N GLN A 7 15.68 -4.62 -11.35
CA GLN A 7 16.41 -3.39 -11.09
C GLN A 7 15.63 -2.15 -11.57
N SER A 8 14.92 -2.22 -12.70
CA SER A 8 14.13 -1.08 -13.19
C SER A 8 13.02 -0.66 -12.23
N PHE A 9 12.37 -1.60 -11.54
CA PHE A 9 11.40 -1.28 -10.50
C PHE A 9 12.08 -0.64 -9.29
N ILE A 10 13.24 -1.15 -8.87
CA ILE A 10 13.98 -0.64 -7.70
C ILE A 10 14.43 0.79 -7.97
N TYR A 11 15.00 1.05 -9.14
CA TYR A 11 15.44 2.38 -9.53
C TYR A 11 14.30 3.39 -9.61
N ASN A 12 13.06 2.94 -9.85
CA ASN A 12 11.88 3.81 -9.89
C ASN A 12 11.55 4.45 -8.53
N ALA A 13 11.97 3.85 -7.41
CA ALA A 13 11.78 4.41 -6.06
C ALA A 13 13.05 4.21 -5.19
N TYR A 14 14.22 4.49 -5.76
CA TYR A 14 15.50 4.17 -5.12
C TYR A 14 15.83 5.03 -3.90
N THR A 15 15.65 6.35 -4.00
CA THR A 15 15.98 7.26 -2.90
C THR A 15 14.77 7.50 -1.99
N LYS A 16 15.04 7.95 -0.75
CA LYS A 16 13.98 8.29 0.21
C LYS A 16 13.07 9.41 -0.30
N GLU A 17 13.63 10.37 -1.03
CA GLU A 17 12.89 11.46 -1.65
C GLU A 17 11.94 10.93 -2.73
N MET A 18 12.42 10.01 -3.57
CA MET A 18 11.62 9.37 -4.61
C MET A 18 10.47 8.56 -3.99
N GLN A 19 10.75 7.76 -2.97
CA GLN A 19 9.74 7.01 -2.23
C GLN A 19 8.67 7.95 -1.65
N LYS A 20 9.10 9.01 -0.95
CA LYS A 20 8.21 10.01 -0.37
C LYS A 20 7.30 10.67 -1.42
N ILE A 21 7.84 10.98 -2.61
CA ILE A 21 7.07 11.61 -3.69
C ILE A 21 6.13 10.60 -4.38
N LYS A 22 6.59 9.36 -4.61
CA LYS A 22 5.86 8.38 -5.43
C LYS A 22 4.81 7.59 -4.64
N GLY A 23 5.07 7.25 -3.38
CA GLY A 23 4.10 6.55 -2.52
C GLY A 23 3.39 7.46 -1.53
N GLY A 24 4.05 8.53 -1.06
CA GLY A 24 3.53 9.40 0.00
C GLY A 24 2.15 10.02 -0.26
N PRO A 25 1.84 10.56 -1.45
CA PRO A 25 0.53 11.12 -1.74
C PRO A 25 -0.61 10.10 -1.59
N PHE A 26 -0.41 8.86 -2.06
CA PHE A 26 -1.38 7.79 -1.92
C PHE A 26 -1.55 7.39 -0.45
N LEU A 27 -0.44 7.16 0.26
CA LEU A 27 -0.47 6.81 1.69
C LEU A 27 -1.18 7.89 2.52
N LYS A 28 -0.94 9.17 2.23
CA LYS A 28 -1.63 10.29 2.89
C LYS A 28 -3.14 10.25 2.63
N LYS A 29 -3.56 9.99 1.40
CA LYS A 29 -4.98 9.89 1.03
C LYS A 29 -5.66 8.73 1.75
N MET A 30 -5.09 7.53 1.65
CA MET A 30 -5.61 6.33 2.30
C MET A 30 -5.70 6.50 3.83
N PHE A 31 -4.66 7.06 4.44
CA PHE A 31 -4.66 7.31 5.88
C PHE A 31 -5.73 8.33 6.29
N ALA A 32 -5.94 9.39 5.50
CA ALA A 32 -7.02 10.34 5.75
C ALA A 32 -8.40 9.65 5.67
N GLU A 33 -8.64 8.77 4.69
CA GLU A 33 -9.90 8.01 4.59
C GLU A 33 -10.14 7.11 5.80
N MET A 34 -9.09 6.47 6.32
CA MET A 34 -9.18 5.67 7.54
C MET A 34 -9.49 6.52 8.77
N LEU A 35 -8.89 7.70 8.88
CA LEU A 35 -9.21 8.66 9.95
C LEU A 35 -10.66 9.15 9.86
N GLU A 36 -11.14 9.47 8.65
CA GLU A 36 -12.54 9.86 8.45
C GLU A 36 -13.50 8.72 8.79
N LYS A 37 -13.13 7.46 8.50
CA LYS A 37 -13.92 6.30 8.93
C LYS A 37 -13.95 6.17 10.45
N ARG A 38 -12.78 6.24 11.09
CA ARG A 38 -12.62 6.19 12.55
C ARG A 38 -13.46 7.26 13.25
N ASN A 39 -13.45 8.48 12.72
CA ASN A 39 -14.11 9.63 13.31
C ASN A 39 -15.60 9.74 12.92
N GLY A 40 -16.16 8.77 12.17
CA GLY A 40 -17.56 8.79 11.75
C GLY A 40 -17.92 9.85 10.71
N LYS A 41 -16.93 10.42 10.02
CA LYS A 41 -17.08 11.52 9.05
C LYS A 41 -17.05 11.06 7.60
N LEU A 42 -16.71 9.80 7.35
CA LEU A 42 -16.64 9.26 6.00
C LEU A 42 -18.01 9.33 5.30
N SER A 43 -18.03 9.81 4.05
CA SER A 43 -19.25 9.86 3.23
C SER A 43 -19.14 8.94 2.00
N PRO A 44 -20.07 8.00 1.79
CA PRO A 44 -21.17 7.65 2.68
C PRO A 44 -20.68 6.88 3.91
N GLY A 45 -21.37 7.05 5.04
CA GLY A 45 -20.94 6.50 6.34
C GLY A 45 -20.85 4.97 6.40
N ASN A 46 -21.62 4.29 5.54
CA ASN A 46 -21.61 2.83 5.43
C ASN A 46 -20.51 2.27 4.51
N ARG A 47 -19.63 3.11 3.94
CA ARG A 47 -18.52 2.61 3.13
C ARG A 47 -17.57 1.74 3.98
N LYS A 48 -17.24 0.58 3.43
CA LYS A 48 -16.36 -0.45 4.05
C LYS A 48 -15.12 -0.78 3.21
N LEU A 49 -15.12 -0.47 1.92
CA LEU A 49 -14.05 -0.84 0.99
C LEU A 49 -13.75 0.32 0.03
N PHE A 50 -12.47 0.53 -0.23
CA PHE A 50 -11.96 1.33 -1.33
C PHE A 50 -11.13 0.42 -2.23
N VAL A 51 -11.35 0.50 -3.54
CA VAL A 51 -10.59 -0.27 -4.52
C VAL A 51 -9.89 0.72 -5.44
N TYR A 52 -8.57 0.58 -5.55
CA TYR A 52 -7.73 1.39 -6.41
C TYR A 52 -7.14 0.51 -7.50
N ALA A 53 -7.47 0.79 -8.75
CA ALA A 53 -6.81 0.17 -9.89
C ALA A 53 -5.46 0.86 -10.12
N ALA A 54 -4.39 0.08 -10.11
CA ALA A 54 -3.05 0.59 -10.24
C ALA A 54 -2.20 -0.38 -11.07
N HIS A 55 -1.09 0.14 -11.58
CA HIS A 55 -0.07 -0.67 -12.23
C HIS A 55 0.92 -1.21 -11.19
N ASP A 56 1.65 -2.26 -11.55
CA ASP A 56 2.71 -2.89 -10.75
C ASP A 56 3.70 -1.89 -10.13
N TRP A 57 4.29 -0.99 -10.90
CA TRP A 57 5.19 0.07 -10.42
C TRP A 57 4.56 0.98 -9.35
N THR A 58 3.24 1.22 -9.37
CA THR A 58 2.56 1.98 -8.32
C THR A 58 2.56 1.21 -7.00
N VAL A 59 2.22 -0.08 -7.07
CA VAL A 59 2.25 -0.98 -5.91
C VAL A 59 3.66 -1.09 -5.36
N GLY A 60 4.67 -1.26 -6.22
CA GLY A 60 6.09 -1.26 -5.86
C GLY A 60 6.52 0.01 -5.14
N ASN A 61 6.14 1.18 -5.66
CA ASN A 61 6.47 2.46 -5.01
C ASN A 61 5.85 2.60 -3.62
N ILE A 62 4.63 2.10 -3.42
CA ILE A 62 3.96 2.11 -2.10
C ILE A 62 4.69 1.16 -1.14
N MET A 63 5.03 -0.06 -1.56
CA MET A 63 5.78 -1.01 -0.73
C MET A 63 7.18 -0.47 -0.39
N ALA A 64 7.88 0.13 -1.35
CA ALA A 64 9.17 0.78 -1.14
C ALA A 64 9.06 1.89 -0.08
N SER A 65 8.03 2.72 -0.16
CA SER A 65 7.80 3.82 0.79
C SER A 65 7.50 3.37 2.23
N LEU A 66 6.97 2.15 2.37
CA LEU A 66 6.71 1.51 3.67
C LEU A 66 7.85 0.58 4.11
N ASN A 67 8.91 0.46 3.30
CA ASN A 67 10.00 -0.50 3.51
C ASN A 67 9.50 -1.96 3.64
N LEU A 68 8.50 -2.33 2.82
CA LEU A 68 7.89 -3.67 2.78
C LEU A 68 8.28 -4.48 1.54
N TRP A 69 9.09 -3.92 0.64
CA TRP A 69 9.43 -4.54 -0.62
C TRP A 69 10.83 -5.15 -0.59
N GLU A 70 10.98 -6.38 -1.08
CA GLU A 70 12.25 -7.10 -1.12
C GLU A 70 12.95 -6.99 -2.48
N GLY A 71 12.43 -6.15 -3.39
CA GLY A 71 13.02 -5.91 -4.71
C GLY A 71 12.67 -6.96 -5.77
N GLN A 72 11.78 -7.90 -5.44
CA GLN A 72 11.27 -8.91 -6.38
C GLN A 72 10.37 -8.31 -7.46
N MET A 73 10.36 -8.93 -8.64
CA MET A 73 9.45 -8.56 -9.73
C MET A 73 8.00 -8.74 -9.31
N LEU A 74 7.18 -7.72 -9.56
CA LEU A 74 5.75 -7.77 -9.27
C LEU A 74 5.01 -8.45 -10.43
N ARG A 75 4.24 -9.48 -10.09
CA ARG A 75 3.45 -10.23 -11.07
C ARG A 75 2.07 -9.61 -11.25
N PHE A 76 1.38 -10.03 -12.31
CA PHE A 76 0.00 -9.65 -12.57
C PHE A 76 -0.89 -9.93 -11.36
N ALA A 77 -1.87 -9.04 -11.12
CA ALA A 77 -2.78 -9.08 -9.97
C ALA A 77 -2.10 -8.93 -8.59
N VAL A 78 -0.86 -8.40 -8.52
CA VAL A 78 -0.28 -7.99 -7.25
C VAL A 78 -1.23 -7.04 -6.51
N THR A 79 -1.46 -7.31 -5.23
CA THR A 79 -2.44 -6.58 -4.43
C THR A 79 -1.85 -6.20 -3.08
N LEU A 80 -2.04 -4.95 -2.68
CA LEU A 80 -1.84 -4.49 -1.30
C LEU A 80 -3.19 -4.21 -0.68
N ILE A 81 -3.39 -4.73 0.53
CA ILE A 81 -4.61 -4.54 1.31
C ILE A 81 -4.21 -3.84 2.60
N PHE A 82 -4.89 -2.74 2.90
CA PHE A 82 -4.76 -2.02 4.16
C PHE A 82 -6.08 -2.11 4.92
N GLU A 83 -6.03 -2.71 6.10
CA GLU A 83 -7.20 -3.01 6.93
C GLU A 83 -7.18 -2.14 8.18
N LEU A 84 -8.22 -1.33 8.38
CA LEU A 84 -8.41 -0.59 9.63
C LEU A 84 -9.17 -1.47 10.62
N HIS A 85 -8.53 -1.78 11.75
CA HIS A 85 -9.09 -2.61 12.81
C HIS A 85 -9.25 -1.81 14.10
N GLN A 86 -10.14 -2.29 14.97
CA GLN A 86 -10.31 -1.77 16.33
C GLN A 86 -10.23 -2.95 17.29
N ASN A 87 -9.33 -2.86 18.27
CA ASN A 87 -9.27 -3.81 19.36
C ASN A 87 -10.50 -3.64 20.25
N GLN A 88 -11.29 -4.70 20.43
CA GLN A 88 -12.53 -4.64 21.20
C GLN A 88 -12.32 -4.50 22.71
N GLN A 89 -11.16 -4.93 23.22
CA GLN A 89 -10.83 -4.86 24.65
C GLN A 89 -10.26 -3.50 25.02
N THR A 90 -9.34 -2.96 24.20
CA THR A 90 -8.66 -1.69 24.49
C THR A 90 -9.32 -0.48 23.83
N GLY A 91 -10.15 -0.70 22.80
CA GLY A 91 -10.73 0.35 21.97
C GLY A 91 -9.76 0.98 20.98
N GLU A 92 -8.48 0.57 20.97
CA GLU A 92 -7.43 1.14 20.13
C GLU A 92 -7.57 0.73 18.66
N TYR A 93 -7.26 1.67 17.77
CA TYR A 93 -7.26 1.43 16.33
C TYR A 93 -5.85 1.12 15.84
N TYR A 94 -5.76 0.16 14.91
CA TYR A 94 -4.52 -0.18 14.23
C TYR A 94 -4.77 -0.48 12.74
N ILE A 95 -3.69 -0.41 11.95
CA ILE A 95 -3.74 -0.73 10.52
C ILE A 95 -2.94 -2.00 10.30
N GLU A 96 -3.55 -2.99 9.68
CA GLU A 96 -2.86 -4.19 9.20
C GLU A 96 -2.62 -4.06 7.69
N VAL A 97 -1.40 -4.39 7.25
CA VAL A 97 -1.03 -4.35 5.84
C VAL A 97 -0.77 -5.77 5.37
N ARG A 98 -1.51 -6.22 4.36
CA ARG A 98 -1.31 -7.51 3.70
C ARG A 98 -0.86 -7.30 2.27
N SER A 99 0.11 -8.08 1.82
CA SER A 99 0.49 -8.17 0.42
C SER A 99 0.11 -9.54 -0.14
N CYS A 100 -0.56 -9.55 -1.28
CA CYS A 100 -0.72 -10.75 -2.09
C CYS A 100 0.33 -10.69 -3.19
N LEU A 101 1.45 -11.35 -2.93
CA LEU A 101 2.54 -11.53 -3.87
C LEU A 101 2.45 -12.97 -4.38
N HIS A 102 2.29 -13.15 -5.69
CA HIS A 102 2.35 -14.49 -6.27
C HIS A 102 3.83 -14.95 -6.28
N THR A 103 4.22 -15.71 -5.25
CA THR A 103 5.50 -16.39 -5.19
C THR A 103 5.28 -17.86 -5.52
N TRP A 104 5.70 -18.30 -6.70
CA TRP A 104 5.88 -19.73 -6.96
C TRP A 104 7.21 -20.11 -6.31
N THR A 105 7.16 -20.75 -5.15
CA THR A 105 8.27 -21.55 -4.60
C THR A 105 7.98 -23.02 -4.86
#